data_AF-A0A0F0LBG7-F1
#
_entry.id   AF-A0A0F0LBG7-F1
#
_cell.length_a   1.000
_cell.length_b   1.000
_cell.length_c   1.000
_cell.angle_alpha   90.00
_cell.angle_beta   90.00
_cell.angle_gamma   90.00
#
_symmetry.space_group_name_H-M   'P 1'
#
loop_
_entity.id
_entity.type
_entity.pdbx_description
1 polymer ?
#
loop_
_entity_poly.entity_id
_entity_poly.type
_entity_poly.pdbx_seq_one_letter_code
_entity_poly.pdbx_strand_id
1 'polypeptide(L)'
;MKCYYCDSDTRVVKTREIANGYGITRTRECEGRPQHRFNTKESAPVSQDLRSVAVRRSGDSSLARGLFDPQRLQVDIASGVMSRLSMTEVSEVVEDTMAALERAGSFHPLNPDEELTQRRAVGWLWDHQIAEQVEQQLRKRDRMAVVLYALSTRGRRDRRGREGWSDAHQVLAWLADRYPTLPEMPTVAVAGLQGQVWRHPGAAAPLPRRVLKRSRTEKPRGRERPFDYDQFKRSIRLAIVGRFPEPERDRQVDLIAEWVMWGFVGQDVILTSQLASAVLDCLRRVDDVAYLRWASLVKAIESVSEFAHEARGLVLYPSPPLHLEGAIRVGREAGDRAAAALAEVAE
;
A
#
# COMPACT_ATOMS: atom_id res chain seq x y z
N MET A 1 -33.09 22.02 19.55
CA MET A 1 -32.22 22.90 20.37
C MET A 1 -33.09 23.66 21.37
N LYS A 2 -32.64 23.79 22.61
CA LYS A 2 -33.34 24.58 23.64
C LYS A 2 -32.96 26.06 23.54
N CYS A 3 -33.84 26.92 24.04
CA CYS A 3 -33.58 28.34 24.17
C CYS A 3 -32.54 28.59 25.27
N TYR A 4 -31.40 29.21 24.94
CA TYR A 4 -30.35 29.48 25.93
C TYR A 4 -30.76 30.44 27.06
N TYR A 5 -31.89 31.14 26.93
CA TYR A 5 -32.37 32.09 27.92
C TYR A 5 -33.34 31.47 28.94
N CYS A 6 -34.21 30.54 28.51
CA CYS A 6 -35.30 30.01 29.34
C CYS A 6 -35.53 28.51 29.18
N ASP A 7 -34.62 27.82 28.50
CA ASP A 7 -34.56 26.37 28.30
C ASP A 7 -35.83 25.72 27.70
N SER A 8 -36.73 26.55 27.16
CA SER A 8 -37.93 26.11 26.44
C SER A 8 -37.58 25.63 25.03
N ASP A 9 -38.50 24.89 24.40
CA ASP A 9 -38.34 24.47 23.02
C ASP A 9 -38.33 25.64 22.04
N THR A 10 -37.70 25.43 20.88
CA THR A 10 -37.48 26.48 19.88
C THR A 10 -37.88 26.00 18.49
N ARG A 11 -38.65 26.84 17.80
CA ARG A 11 -39.07 26.60 16.42
C ARG A 11 -38.18 27.37 15.45
N VAL A 12 -37.95 26.80 14.26
CA VAL A 12 -37.20 27.47 13.19
C VAL A 12 -38.14 28.41 12.45
N VAL A 13 -37.81 29.71 12.41
CA VAL A 13 -38.62 30.74 11.74
C VAL A 13 -38.02 31.15 10.40
N LYS A 14 -36.69 31.13 10.28
CA LYS A 14 -36.03 31.49 9.02
C LYS A 14 -34.77 30.67 8.83
N THR A 15 -34.60 30.16 7.62
CA THR A 15 -33.39 29.45 7.20
C THR A 15 -32.67 30.33 6.17
N ARG A 16 -31.39 30.59 6.39
CA ARG A 16 -30.50 31.26 5.42
C ARG A 16 -29.27 30.42 5.20
N GLU A 17 -28.96 30.14 3.95
CA GLU A 17 -27.70 29.52 3.55
C GLU A 17 -26.59 30.57 3.55
N ILE A 18 -25.42 30.20 4.04
CA ILE A 18 -24.22 31.03 3.92
C ILE A 18 -23.75 30.91 2.46
N ALA A 19 -23.28 32.02 1.86
CA ALA A 19 -22.97 32.15 0.43
C ALA A 19 -22.01 31.08 -0.16
N ASN A 20 -21.32 30.32 0.69
CA ASN A 20 -20.39 29.27 0.29
C ASN A 20 -20.96 27.83 0.47
N GLY A 21 -22.23 27.67 0.85
CA GLY A 21 -22.87 26.35 1.02
C GLY A 21 -22.47 25.56 2.29
N TYR A 22 -21.45 26.02 3.03
CA TYR A 22 -20.86 25.29 4.18
C TYR A 22 -21.57 25.48 5.52
N GLY A 23 -22.71 26.14 5.56
CA GLY A 23 -23.43 26.36 6.80
C GLY A 23 -24.81 26.95 6.60
N ILE A 24 -25.72 26.58 7.49
CA ILE A 24 -27.07 27.08 7.56
C ILE A 24 -27.17 27.94 8.81
N THR A 25 -27.51 29.20 8.64
CA THR A 25 -27.93 30.04 9.75
C THR A 25 -29.44 29.91 9.90
N ARG A 26 -29.87 29.33 11.02
CA ARG A 26 -31.28 29.22 11.38
C ARG A 26 -31.63 30.29 12.40
N THR A 27 -32.56 31.18 12.07
CA THR A 27 -33.22 32.03 13.06
C THR A 27 -34.30 31.21 13.74
N ARG A 28 -34.15 31.01 15.05
CA ARG A 28 -35.08 30.26 15.90
C ARG A 28 -35.85 31.21 16.80
N GLU A 29 -37.10 30.89 17.07
CA GLU A 29 -37.95 31.61 18.02
C GLU A 29 -38.28 30.70 19.19
N CYS A 30 -38.19 31.26 20.40
CA CYS A 30 -38.52 30.55 21.63
C CYS A 30 -40.03 30.33 21.75
N GLU A 31 -40.45 29.11 22.06
CA GLU A 31 -41.87 28.79 22.28
C GLU A 31 -42.35 29.26 23.66
N GLY A 32 -41.48 29.30 24.66
CA GLY A 32 -41.81 29.80 26.01
C GLY A 32 -41.79 31.33 26.13
N ARG A 33 -41.21 32.03 25.15
CA ARG A 33 -41.17 33.51 25.09
C ARG A 33 -41.40 33.97 23.65
N PRO A 34 -42.67 34.13 23.24
CA PRO A 34 -43.01 34.73 21.96
C PRO A 34 -42.29 36.09 21.88
N GLN A 35 -41.56 36.36 20.79
CA GLN A 35 -40.65 37.51 20.55
C GLN A 35 -39.16 37.29 20.83
N HIS A 36 -38.74 36.26 21.58
CA HIS A 36 -37.30 35.96 21.71
C HIS A 36 -36.82 35.17 20.48
N ARG A 37 -35.95 35.80 19.69
CA ARG A 37 -35.35 35.22 18.47
C ARG A 37 -33.85 35.25 18.52
N PHE A 38 -33.22 34.19 18.03
CA PHE A 38 -31.77 34.09 17.97
C PHE A 38 -31.31 33.25 16.78
N ASN A 39 -30.06 33.43 16.38
CA ASN A 39 -29.48 32.69 15.27
C ASN A 39 -28.61 31.56 15.79
N THR A 40 -28.82 30.37 15.25
CA THR A 40 -27.93 29.20 15.42
C THR A 40 -27.20 28.97 14.11
N LYS A 41 -25.88 28.76 14.19
CA LYS A 41 -25.08 28.29 13.05
C LYS A 41 -25.02 26.78 13.13
N GLU A 42 -25.61 26.10 12.16
CA GLU A 42 -25.50 24.66 11.97
C GLU A 42 -24.63 24.46 10.73
N SER A 43 -23.53 23.70 10.85
CA SER A 43 -22.77 23.31 9.66
C SER A 43 -23.67 22.44 8.79
N ALA A 44 -23.76 22.75 7.49
CA ALA A 44 -24.43 21.86 6.56
C ALA A 44 -23.69 20.51 6.58
N PRO A 45 -24.39 19.37 6.41
CA PRO A 45 -23.69 18.11 6.18
C PRO A 45 -22.75 18.34 5.00
N VAL A 46 -21.45 18.12 5.24
CA VAL A 46 -20.42 18.06 4.20
C VAL A 46 -21.03 17.25 3.06
N SER A 47 -21.03 17.82 1.85
CA SER A 47 -21.37 17.12 0.61
C SER A 47 -21.01 15.63 0.74
N GLN A 48 -22.01 14.76 0.65
CA GLN A 48 -21.79 13.32 0.78
C GLN A 48 -20.96 12.76 -0.37
N ASP A 49 -20.69 13.54 -1.41
CA ASP A 49 -19.81 13.12 -2.50
C ASP A 49 -18.36 13.10 -2.02
N LEU A 50 -17.82 11.89 -1.87
CA LEU A 50 -16.45 11.67 -1.40
C LEU A 50 -15.42 12.34 -2.32
N ARG A 51 -15.72 12.52 -3.62
CA ARG A 51 -14.83 13.17 -4.59
C ARG A 51 -14.61 14.66 -4.30
N SER A 52 -15.45 15.24 -3.43
CA SER A 52 -15.34 16.63 -2.97
C SER A 52 -14.56 16.77 -1.64
N VAL A 53 -14.02 15.68 -1.10
CA VAL A 53 -13.38 15.64 0.22
C VAL A 53 -11.86 15.49 0.07
N ALA A 54 -11.08 16.23 0.87
CA ALA A 54 -9.63 16.09 0.93
C ALA A 54 -9.22 14.92 1.85
N VAL A 55 -8.06 14.30 1.59
CA VAL A 55 -7.55 13.22 2.44
C VAL A 55 -6.49 13.74 3.39
N ARG A 56 -6.70 13.59 4.70
CA ARG A 56 -5.75 13.94 5.76
C ARG A 56 -4.90 12.72 6.13
N ARG A 57 -3.58 12.91 6.19
CA ARG A 57 -2.63 11.83 6.49
C ARG A 57 -2.51 11.65 7.99
N SER A 58 -2.75 10.43 8.46
CA SER A 58 -2.66 10.10 9.90
C SER A 58 -1.25 10.19 10.50
N GLY A 59 -0.19 10.35 9.67
CA GLY A 59 1.19 10.39 10.17
C GLY A 59 1.66 11.80 10.55
N ASP A 60 1.46 12.76 9.67
CA ASP A 60 1.91 14.15 9.85
C ASP A 60 0.74 15.15 9.96
N SER A 61 -0.50 14.65 9.99
CA SER A 61 -1.74 15.44 9.99
C SER A 61 -1.85 16.43 8.83
N SER A 62 -1.06 16.26 7.77
CA SER A 62 -1.11 17.11 6.57
C SER A 62 -2.21 16.68 5.61
N LEU A 63 -2.78 17.64 4.88
CA LEU A 63 -3.68 17.34 3.77
C LEU A 63 -2.86 16.85 2.55
N ALA A 64 -3.29 15.73 1.98
CA ALA A 64 -2.78 15.27 0.71
C ALA A 64 -3.07 16.31 -0.39
N ARG A 65 -2.22 16.35 -1.42
CA ARG A 65 -2.46 17.18 -2.60
C ARG A 65 -3.67 16.64 -3.36
N GLY A 66 -4.60 17.54 -3.67
CA GLY A 66 -5.83 17.22 -4.37
C GLY A 66 -6.92 16.64 -3.45
N LEU A 67 -8.06 16.35 -4.08
CA LEU A 67 -9.21 15.71 -3.45
C LEU A 67 -9.07 14.19 -3.49
N PHE A 68 -9.98 13.49 -2.84
CA PHE A 68 -10.11 12.05 -2.94
C PHE A 68 -10.26 11.63 -4.42
N ASP A 69 -9.42 10.68 -4.83
CA ASP A 69 -9.37 10.16 -6.18
C ASP A 69 -9.64 8.64 -6.17
N PRO A 70 -10.79 8.19 -6.71
CA PRO A 70 -11.11 6.77 -6.80
C PRO A 70 -10.10 5.97 -7.63
N GLN A 71 -9.49 6.56 -8.66
CA GLN A 71 -8.51 5.86 -9.50
C GLN A 71 -7.23 5.58 -8.70
N ARG A 72 -6.81 6.55 -7.89
CA ARG A 72 -5.70 6.35 -6.96
C ARG A 72 -5.99 5.25 -5.96
N LEU A 73 -7.21 5.22 -5.39
CA LEU A 73 -7.62 4.14 -4.49
C LEU A 73 -7.61 2.78 -5.20
N GLN A 74 -8.09 2.72 -6.44
CA GLN A 74 -8.07 1.51 -7.27
C GLN A 74 -6.64 0.99 -7.48
N VAL A 75 -5.69 1.87 -7.82
CA VAL A 75 -4.27 1.52 -7.98
C VAL A 75 -3.66 1.04 -6.65
N ASP A 76 -3.97 1.72 -5.54
CA ASP A 76 -3.48 1.35 -4.21
C ASP A 76 -4.02 -0.04 -3.78
N ILE A 77 -5.29 -0.35 -4.07
CA ILE A 77 -5.88 -1.67 -3.79
C ILE A 77 -5.29 -2.74 -4.72
N ALA A 78 -5.28 -2.51 -6.03
CA ALA A 78 -4.79 -3.48 -7.02
C ALA A 78 -3.33 -3.87 -6.76
N SER A 79 -2.47 -2.87 -6.51
CA SER A 79 -1.07 -3.11 -6.15
C SER A 79 -0.92 -3.76 -4.77
N GLY A 80 -1.81 -3.42 -3.83
CA GLY A 80 -1.79 -3.92 -2.47
C GLY A 80 -2.17 -5.39 -2.34
N VAL A 81 -3.12 -5.87 -3.13
CA VAL A 81 -3.59 -7.27 -3.11
C VAL A 81 -2.82 -8.20 -4.05
N MET A 82 -1.76 -7.71 -4.72
CA MET A 82 -0.82 -8.50 -5.54
C MET A 82 -1.49 -9.49 -6.51
N SER A 83 -2.37 -9.00 -7.38
CA SER A 83 -3.08 -9.79 -8.40
C SER A 83 -3.99 -10.91 -7.88
N ARG A 84 -4.29 -10.96 -6.56
CA ARG A 84 -5.26 -11.90 -6.01
C ARG A 84 -6.70 -11.61 -6.43
N LEU A 85 -6.99 -10.35 -6.69
CA LEU A 85 -8.29 -9.90 -7.21
C LEU A 85 -8.13 -9.43 -8.65
N SER A 86 -9.13 -9.74 -9.46
CA SER A 86 -9.31 -9.18 -10.79
C SER A 86 -9.58 -7.67 -10.72
N MET A 87 -9.32 -6.95 -11.82
CA MET A 87 -9.62 -5.51 -11.89
C MET A 87 -11.10 -5.19 -11.69
N THR A 88 -11.99 -6.13 -12.04
CA THR A 88 -13.43 -6.00 -11.77
C THR A 88 -13.71 -6.05 -10.27
N GLU A 89 -13.20 -7.06 -9.57
CA GLU A 89 -13.36 -7.19 -8.12
C GLU A 89 -12.73 -6.01 -7.37
N VAL A 90 -11.58 -5.49 -7.83
CA VAL A 90 -10.97 -4.28 -7.27
C VAL A 90 -11.89 -3.07 -7.45
N SER A 91 -12.51 -2.92 -8.62
CA SER A 91 -13.44 -1.82 -8.89
C SER A 91 -14.67 -1.90 -7.99
N GLU A 92 -15.24 -3.09 -7.80
CA GLU A 92 -16.35 -3.30 -6.87
C GLU A 92 -15.95 -2.96 -5.42
N VAL A 93 -14.75 -3.35 -4.99
CA VAL A 93 -14.24 -3.00 -3.64
C VAL A 93 -14.11 -1.48 -3.49
N VAL A 94 -13.68 -0.76 -4.52
CA VAL A 94 -13.61 0.70 -4.51
C VAL A 94 -15.00 1.30 -4.35
N GLU A 95 -15.96 0.88 -5.18
CA GLU A 95 -17.35 1.36 -5.14
C GLU A 95 -18.00 1.10 -3.78
N ASP A 96 -17.88 -0.13 -3.25
CA ASP A 96 -18.37 -0.52 -1.92
C ASP A 96 -17.74 0.32 -0.80
N THR A 97 -16.44 0.60 -0.92
CA THR A 97 -15.69 1.40 0.05
C THR A 97 -16.18 2.84 0.04
N MET A 98 -16.31 3.44 -1.14
CA MET A 98 -16.81 4.80 -1.30
C MET A 98 -18.23 4.91 -0.73
N ALA A 99 -19.15 4.05 -1.18
CA ALA A 99 -20.53 4.06 -0.71
C ALA A 99 -20.64 3.86 0.81
N ALA A 100 -19.72 3.12 1.44
CA ALA A 100 -19.69 2.97 2.88
C ALA A 100 -19.14 4.19 3.62
N LEU A 101 -18.09 4.84 3.11
CA LEU A 101 -17.55 6.08 3.68
C LEU A 101 -18.58 7.22 3.61
N GLU A 102 -19.27 7.34 2.47
CA GLU A 102 -20.31 8.35 2.25
C GLU A 102 -21.50 8.13 3.20
N ARG A 103 -21.93 6.87 3.37
CA ARG A 103 -22.97 6.52 4.37
C ARG A 103 -22.54 6.78 5.81
N ALA A 104 -21.25 6.60 6.13
CA ALA A 104 -20.74 6.87 7.47
C ALA A 104 -20.69 8.37 7.78
N GLY A 105 -20.55 9.23 6.77
CA GLY A 105 -20.64 10.69 6.90
C GLY A 105 -19.62 11.32 7.86
N SER A 106 -18.53 10.60 8.18
CA SER A 106 -17.53 11.00 9.18
C SER A 106 -16.48 11.95 8.58
N PHE A 107 -16.95 13.06 8.03
CA PHE A 107 -16.13 14.11 7.43
C PHE A 107 -15.92 15.26 8.40
N HIS A 108 -14.72 15.84 8.37
CA HIS A 108 -14.33 16.94 9.24
C HIS A 108 -14.24 18.26 8.46
N PRO A 109 -14.61 19.39 9.07
CA PRO A 109 -14.48 20.69 8.42
C PRO A 109 -13.00 21.07 8.28
N LEU A 110 -12.69 21.83 7.23
CA LEU A 110 -11.38 22.46 7.04
C LEU A 110 -11.23 23.64 8.01
N ASN A 111 -9.99 23.96 8.37
CA ASN A 111 -9.70 25.23 9.05
C ASN A 111 -9.58 26.38 8.02
N PRO A 112 -9.62 27.66 8.44
CA PRO A 112 -9.60 28.80 7.51
C PRO A 112 -8.38 28.83 6.58
N ASP A 113 -7.20 28.41 7.05
CA ASP A 113 -5.98 28.37 6.24
C ASP A 113 -6.01 27.23 5.20
N GLU A 114 -6.58 26.09 5.57
CA GLU A 114 -6.81 24.93 4.70
C GLU A 114 -7.86 25.26 3.65
N GLU A 115 -8.93 26.00 3.98
CA GLU A 115 -9.94 26.48 3.01
C GLU A 115 -9.33 27.37 1.92
N LEU A 116 -8.37 28.24 2.29
CA LEU A 116 -7.66 29.09 1.33
C LEU A 116 -6.80 28.27 0.35
N THR A 117 -6.22 27.17 0.85
CA THR A 117 -5.31 26.29 0.10
C THR A 117 -6.07 25.26 -0.74
N GLN A 118 -7.19 24.74 -0.24
CA GLN A 118 -7.99 23.65 -0.80
C GLN A 118 -9.42 24.15 -1.11
N ARG A 119 -9.54 25.21 -1.92
CA ARG A 119 -10.82 25.90 -2.20
C ARG A 119 -11.97 25.02 -2.72
N ARG A 120 -11.65 23.84 -3.27
CA ARG A 120 -12.62 22.88 -3.82
C ARG A 120 -13.03 21.80 -2.82
N ALA A 121 -12.33 21.68 -1.70
CA ALA A 121 -12.62 20.66 -0.70
C ALA A 121 -13.74 21.14 0.22
N VAL A 122 -14.74 20.28 0.42
CA VAL A 122 -15.89 20.55 1.31
C VAL A 122 -15.57 20.14 2.76
N GLY A 123 -14.52 19.35 2.95
CA GLY A 123 -14.06 18.85 4.23
C GLY A 123 -12.87 17.92 4.01
N TRP A 124 -12.51 17.17 5.04
CA TRP A 124 -11.49 16.15 4.96
C TRP A 124 -11.87 14.87 5.71
N LEU A 125 -11.27 13.74 5.30
CA LEU A 125 -11.31 12.46 6.03
C LEU A 125 -9.91 11.92 6.28
N TRP A 126 -9.75 11.08 7.28
CA TRP A 126 -8.46 10.44 7.54
C TRP A 126 -8.18 9.29 6.57
N ASP A 127 -6.93 9.15 6.18
CA ASP A 127 -6.51 8.03 5.33
C ASP A 127 -6.56 6.66 6.03
N HIS A 128 -6.48 6.59 7.37
CA HIS A 128 -6.69 5.33 8.09
C HIS A 128 -8.15 4.87 8.01
N GLN A 129 -9.12 5.80 7.99
CA GLN A 129 -10.54 5.47 7.80
C GLN A 129 -10.77 4.83 6.43
N ILE A 130 -10.11 5.35 5.38
CA ILE A 130 -10.14 4.75 4.04
C ILE A 130 -9.57 3.33 4.09
N ALA A 131 -8.38 3.16 4.66
CA ALA A 131 -7.72 1.85 4.74
C ALA A 131 -8.54 0.81 5.52
N GLU A 132 -9.09 1.20 6.68
CA GLU A 132 -9.97 0.35 7.49
C GLU A 132 -11.23 -0.05 6.71
N GLN A 133 -11.82 0.88 5.95
CA GLN A 133 -13.00 0.58 5.17
C GLN A 133 -12.71 -0.37 4.01
N VAL A 134 -11.56 -0.21 3.34
CA VAL A 134 -11.08 -1.16 2.32
C VAL A 134 -10.90 -2.55 2.93
N GLU A 135 -10.24 -2.65 4.09
CA GLU A 135 -10.03 -3.93 4.77
C GLU A 135 -11.35 -4.62 5.12
N GLN A 136 -12.37 -3.86 5.53
CA GLN A 136 -13.70 -4.39 5.77
C GLN A 136 -14.34 -4.96 4.50
N GLN A 137 -14.20 -4.28 3.35
CA GLN A 137 -14.73 -4.78 2.07
C GLN A 137 -13.95 -5.99 1.55
N LEU A 138 -12.63 -5.99 1.68
CA LEU A 138 -11.77 -7.12 1.31
C LEU A 138 -12.07 -8.35 2.17
N ARG A 139 -12.32 -8.17 3.48
CA ARG A 139 -12.61 -9.28 4.40
C ARG A 139 -13.85 -10.09 4.01
N LYS A 140 -14.84 -9.44 3.38
CA LYS A 140 -16.04 -10.13 2.88
C LYS A 140 -15.76 -11.05 1.69
N ARG A 141 -14.63 -10.87 1.01
CA ARG A 141 -14.25 -11.55 -0.23
C ARG A 141 -13.11 -12.55 -0.02
N ASP A 142 -11.94 -12.07 0.40
CA ASP A 142 -10.74 -12.88 0.61
C ASP A 142 -9.99 -12.40 1.87
N ARG A 143 -9.87 -13.28 2.87
CA ARG A 143 -9.12 -13.01 4.11
C ARG A 143 -7.65 -12.73 3.83
N MET A 144 -7.05 -13.39 2.83
CA MET A 144 -5.65 -13.21 2.48
C MET A 144 -5.41 -11.90 1.73
N ALA A 145 -6.38 -11.41 0.94
CA ALA A 145 -6.32 -10.08 0.35
C ALA A 145 -6.22 -8.98 1.41
N VAL A 146 -6.89 -9.13 2.56
CA VAL A 146 -6.76 -8.22 3.71
C VAL A 146 -5.32 -8.19 4.23
N VAL A 147 -4.68 -9.36 4.35
CA VAL A 147 -3.29 -9.47 4.83
C VAL A 147 -2.32 -8.78 3.86
N LEU A 148 -2.45 -9.02 2.55
CA LEU A 148 -1.58 -8.37 1.55
C LEU A 148 -1.80 -6.85 1.49
N TYR A 149 -3.05 -6.41 1.58
CA TYR A 149 -3.37 -5.00 1.64
C TYR A 149 -2.78 -4.35 2.90
N ALA A 150 -2.83 -5.03 4.05
CA ALA A 150 -2.22 -4.57 5.29
C ALA A 150 -0.69 -4.47 5.18
N LEU A 151 0.00 -5.44 4.56
CA LEU A 151 1.44 -5.33 4.26
C LEU A 151 1.76 -4.11 3.40
N SER A 152 0.87 -3.76 2.49
CA SER A 152 1.06 -2.64 1.56
C SER A 152 0.74 -1.26 2.13
N THR A 153 -0.05 -1.22 3.21
CA THR A 153 -0.46 0.03 3.87
C THR A 153 0.29 0.25 5.17
N ARG A 154 0.26 -0.73 6.09
CA ARG A 154 0.94 -0.69 7.39
C ARG A 154 2.42 -1.04 7.27
N GLY A 155 2.81 -1.83 6.28
CA GLY A 155 4.22 -2.10 5.99
C GLY A 155 4.93 -0.98 5.23
N ARG A 156 4.43 0.26 5.20
CA ARG A 156 5.12 1.38 4.53
C ARG A 156 6.03 2.13 5.49
N ARG A 157 7.30 2.29 5.12
CA ARG A 157 8.31 3.06 5.87
C ARG A 157 8.79 4.30 5.12
N ASP A 158 8.26 4.55 3.93
CA ASP A 158 8.61 5.68 3.06
C ASP A 158 7.87 6.99 3.38
N ARG A 159 6.94 6.98 4.35
CA ARG A 159 6.11 8.15 4.71
C ARG A 159 6.58 8.79 6.01
N ARG A 160 6.54 10.13 6.08
CA ARG A 160 6.82 10.89 7.31
C ARG A 160 5.70 10.69 8.33
N GLY A 161 6.07 10.61 9.61
CA GLY A 161 5.14 10.61 10.75
C GLY A 161 4.41 9.28 11.01
N ARG A 162 4.68 8.21 10.26
CA ARG A 162 4.19 6.87 10.57
C ARG A 162 5.33 5.86 10.51
N GLU A 163 5.57 5.19 11.65
CA GLU A 163 6.45 4.04 11.71
C GLU A 163 5.67 2.82 11.21
N GLY A 164 5.83 2.48 9.93
CA GLY A 164 5.29 1.22 9.40
C GLY A 164 6.11 0.01 9.83
N TRP A 165 5.63 -1.19 9.51
CA TRP A 165 6.21 -2.42 10.04
C TRP A 165 7.69 -2.59 9.70
N SER A 166 8.56 -2.76 10.68
CA SER A 166 10.00 -2.98 10.49
C SER A 166 10.34 -4.42 10.14
N ASP A 167 9.63 -5.38 10.74
CA ASP A 167 10.01 -6.79 10.78
C ASP A 167 8.79 -7.72 10.85
N ALA A 168 9.05 -9.03 10.78
CA ALA A 168 8.02 -10.06 10.86
C ALA A 168 7.31 -10.15 12.22
N HIS A 169 7.90 -9.69 13.32
CA HIS A 169 7.25 -9.73 14.64
C HIS A 169 6.03 -8.83 14.67
N GLN A 170 6.13 -7.63 14.10
CA GLN A 170 5.00 -6.70 14.03
C GLN A 170 3.89 -7.21 13.11
N VAL A 171 4.23 -7.90 12.02
CA VAL A 171 3.26 -8.57 11.15
C VAL A 171 2.54 -9.68 11.92
N LEU A 172 3.26 -10.52 12.65
CA LEU A 172 2.69 -11.62 13.44
C LEU A 172 1.85 -11.12 14.61
N ALA A 173 2.27 -10.06 15.29
CA ALA A 173 1.48 -9.42 16.35
C ALA A 173 0.13 -8.91 15.80
N TRP A 174 0.15 -8.27 14.62
CA TRP A 174 -1.08 -7.85 13.96
C TRP A 174 -1.94 -9.03 13.51
N LEU A 175 -1.35 -10.12 13.01
CA LEU A 175 -2.09 -11.32 12.65
C LEU A 175 -2.77 -11.97 13.86
N ALA A 176 -2.09 -12.02 15.02
CA ALA A 176 -2.63 -12.57 16.25
C ALA A 176 -3.85 -11.77 16.74
N ASP A 177 -3.78 -10.44 16.70
CA ASP A 177 -4.91 -9.54 17.01
C ASP A 177 -6.10 -9.75 16.05
N ARG A 178 -5.82 -9.83 14.74
CA ARG A 178 -6.88 -9.89 13.71
C ARG A 178 -7.45 -11.29 13.49
N TYR A 179 -6.70 -12.33 13.80
CA TYR A 179 -7.10 -13.72 13.61
C TYR A 179 -6.74 -14.56 14.83
N PRO A 180 -7.52 -14.46 15.93
CA PRO A 180 -7.23 -15.16 17.19
C PRO A 180 -7.24 -16.69 17.09
N THR A 181 -7.77 -17.24 15.99
CA THR A 181 -7.77 -18.69 15.72
C THR A 181 -6.41 -19.20 15.24
N LEU A 182 -5.44 -18.32 14.94
CA LEU A 182 -4.10 -18.74 14.54
C LEU A 182 -3.33 -19.27 15.75
N PRO A 183 -2.49 -20.32 15.58
CA PRO A 183 -1.66 -20.83 16.66
C PRO A 183 -0.79 -19.73 17.27
N GLU A 184 -0.70 -19.72 18.60
CA GLU A 184 0.16 -18.79 19.34
C GLU A 184 1.63 -18.93 18.90
N MET A 185 2.33 -17.81 19.00
CA MET A 185 3.74 -17.69 18.66
C MET A 185 4.60 -18.32 19.75
N PRO A 186 5.51 -19.25 19.42
CA PRO A 186 6.60 -19.56 20.34
C PRO A 186 7.52 -18.34 20.44
N THR A 187 7.72 -17.83 21.67
CA THR A 187 8.72 -16.80 21.95
C THR A 187 10.10 -17.44 21.92
N VAL A 188 10.82 -17.31 20.80
CA VAL A 188 12.21 -17.74 20.71
C VAL A 188 13.10 -16.51 20.72
N ALA A 189 13.96 -16.40 21.73
CA ALA A 189 15.06 -15.44 21.71
C ALA A 189 16.12 -15.93 20.73
N VAL A 190 16.18 -15.34 19.54
CA VAL A 190 17.26 -15.65 18.60
C VAL A 190 18.44 -14.72 18.87
N ALA A 191 19.63 -15.30 19.01
CA ALA A 191 20.86 -14.54 19.14
C ALA A 191 21.06 -13.65 17.90
N GLY A 192 21.52 -12.42 18.11
CA GLY A 192 21.79 -11.48 17.02
C GLY A 192 22.79 -12.07 16.01
N LEU A 193 22.36 -12.24 14.77
CA LEU A 193 23.23 -12.69 13.69
C LEU A 193 24.08 -11.53 13.20
N GLN A 194 25.37 -11.77 12.96
CA GLN A 194 26.26 -10.75 12.39
C GLN A 194 25.80 -10.40 10.96
N GLY A 195 25.58 -9.11 10.71
CA GLY A 195 25.21 -8.61 9.39
C GLY A 195 26.35 -8.78 8.38
N GLN A 196 25.98 -8.95 7.12
CA GLN A 196 26.87 -9.02 5.98
C GLN A 196 26.67 -7.79 5.09
N VAL A 197 27.77 -7.31 4.50
CA VAL A 197 27.72 -6.24 3.50
C VAL A 197 28.15 -6.82 2.17
N TRP A 198 27.27 -6.74 1.17
CA TRP A 198 27.64 -7.02 -0.20
C TRP A 198 27.93 -5.70 -0.92
N ARG A 199 29.15 -5.57 -1.42
CA ARG A 199 29.58 -4.42 -2.22
C ARG A 199 29.50 -4.79 -3.69
N HIS A 200 28.72 -4.02 -4.45
CA HIS A 200 28.56 -4.21 -5.89
C HIS A 200 29.94 -4.20 -6.59
N PRO A 201 30.28 -5.22 -7.42
CA PRO A 201 31.60 -5.34 -8.06
C PRO A 201 31.97 -4.23 -9.06
N GLY A 202 31.04 -3.32 -9.36
CA GLY A 202 31.21 -2.19 -10.29
C GLY A 202 30.96 -2.54 -11.75
N ALA A 203 31.22 -3.79 -12.16
CA ALA A 203 30.77 -4.35 -13.42
C ALA A 203 29.36 -4.94 -13.28
N ALA A 204 28.52 -4.76 -14.31
CA ALA A 204 27.20 -5.36 -14.35
C ALA A 204 27.30 -6.89 -14.49
N ALA A 205 26.45 -7.62 -13.75
CA ALA A 205 26.39 -9.08 -13.83
C ALA A 205 26.00 -9.54 -15.24
N PRO A 206 26.64 -10.57 -15.81
CA PRO A 206 26.16 -11.23 -17.02
C PRO A 206 24.70 -11.70 -16.86
N LEU A 207 23.88 -11.52 -17.91
CA LEU A 207 22.49 -12.02 -17.89
C LEU A 207 22.40 -13.41 -18.51
N PRO A 208 21.50 -14.26 -18.00
CA PRO A 208 21.09 -15.45 -18.74
C PRO A 208 20.38 -15.03 -20.02
N ARG A 209 20.50 -15.83 -21.06
CA ARG A 209 19.78 -15.60 -22.33
C ARG A 209 18.32 -15.99 -22.22
N ARG A 210 18.02 -17.05 -21.46
CA ARG A 210 16.68 -17.62 -21.40
C ARG A 210 16.27 -18.00 -19.97
N VAL A 211 14.97 -17.96 -19.72
CA VAL A 211 14.32 -18.52 -18.53
C VAL A 211 13.47 -19.72 -18.92
N LEU A 212 13.54 -20.78 -18.11
CA LEU A 212 12.80 -22.02 -18.31
C LEU A 212 11.78 -22.20 -17.18
N LYS A 213 10.48 -22.28 -17.53
CA LYS A 213 9.43 -22.65 -16.57
C LYS A 213 9.34 -24.18 -16.48
N ARG A 214 9.68 -24.74 -15.31
CA ARG A 214 9.57 -26.19 -15.08
C ARG A 214 8.13 -26.57 -14.71
N SER A 215 7.31 -26.86 -15.71
CA SER A 215 5.98 -27.45 -15.51
C SER A 215 6.05 -28.98 -15.59
N ARG A 216 5.38 -29.69 -14.67
CA ARG A 216 5.21 -31.16 -14.76
C ARG A 216 4.16 -31.56 -15.81
N THR A 217 3.27 -30.65 -16.21
CA THR A 217 2.07 -30.93 -17.01
C THR A 217 2.07 -30.33 -18.42
N GLU A 218 2.84 -29.28 -18.69
CA GLU A 218 2.87 -28.64 -20.02
C GLU A 218 3.80 -29.37 -21.02
N LYS A 219 3.53 -29.30 -22.33
CA LYS A 219 4.41 -29.90 -23.36
C LYS A 219 5.81 -29.24 -23.36
N PRO A 220 6.89 -29.93 -23.82
CA PRO A 220 8.26 -29.39 -23.80
C PRO A 220 8.48 -28.13 -24.65
N ARG A 221 7.78 -28.00 -25.79
CA ARG A 221 7.91 -26.85 -26.69
C ARG A 221 7.17 -25.64 -26.09
N GLY A 222 7.90 -24.54 -25.87
CA GLY A 222 7.37 -23.27 -25.33
C GLY A 222 7.73 -22.97 -23.86
N ARG A 223 8.50 -23.85 -23.20
CA ARG A 223 8.90 -23.64 -21.79
C ARG A 223 10.03 -22.63 -21.61
N GLU A 224 10.86 -22.43 -22.64
CA GLU A 224 11.96 -21.48 -22.64
C GLU A 224 11.54 -20.16 -23.27
N ARG A 225 11.76 -19.06 -22.55
CA ARG A 225 11.49 -17.69 -22.99
C ARG A 225 12.76 -16.85 -22.89
N PRO A 226 12.94 -15.80 -23.72
CA PRO A 226 14.02 -14.86 -23.52
C PRO A 226 13.93 -14.27 -22.11
N PHE A 227 15.07 -14.02 -21.47
CA PHE A 227 15.09 -13.36 -20.17
C PHE A 227 14.82 -11.86 -20.34
N ASP A 228 13.73 -11.37 -19.74
CA ASP A 228 13.39 -9.96 -19.71
C ASP A 228 13.85 -9.36 -18.36
N TYR A 229 14.96 -8.61 -18.40
CA TYR A 229 15.55 -8.00 -17.22
C TYR A 229 14.66 -6.89 -16.62
N ASP A 230 13.94 -6.15 -17.46
CA ASP A 230 13.04 -5.10 -16.98
C ASP A 230 11.81 -5.69 -16.30
N GLN A 231 11.25 -6.78 -16.84
CA GLN A 231 10.19 -7.52 -16.16
C GLN A 231 10.66 -8.05 -14.82
N PHE A 232 11.88 -8.58 -14.76
CA PHE A 232 12.48 -9.03 -13.51
C PHE A 232 12.62 -7.87 -12.51
N LYS A 233 13.18 -6.73 -12.90
CA LYS A 233 13.27 -5.54 -12.04
C LYS A 233 11.90 -5.00 -11.60
N ARG A 234 10.91 -4.97 -12.49
CA ARG A 234 9.52 -4.58 -12.14
C ARG A 234 8.95 -5.48 -11.06
N SER A 235 9.22 -6.78 -11.12
CA SER A 235 8.75 -7.74 -10.12
C SER A 235 9.39 -7.50 -8.74
N ILE A 236 10.70 -7.24 -8.68
CA ILE A 236 11.39 -6.85 -7.43
C ILE A 236 10.83 -5.53 -6.89
N ARG A 237 10.65 -4.54 -7.77
CA ARG A 237 10.10 -3.24 -7.41
C ARG A 237 8.74 -3.38 -6.71
N LEU A 238 7.86 -4.28 -7.20
CA LEU A 238 6.56 -4.56 -6.59
C LEU A 238 6.66 -5.15 -5.17
N ALA A 239 7.69 -5.93 -4.87
CA ALA A 239 7.92 -6.48 -3.54
C ALA A 239 8.36 -5.42 -2.53
N ILE A 240 9.18 -4.45 -2.95
CA ILE A 240 9.75 -3.43 -2.05
C ILE A 240 8.99 -2.10 -2.04
N VAL A 241 7.83 -2.00 -2.72
CA VAL A 241 7.03 -0.76 -2.75
C VAL A 241 6.72 -0.29 -1.33
N GLY A 242 7.02 0.99 -1.06
CA GLY A 242 6.76 1.61 0.24
C GLY A 242 7.77 1.28 1.33
N ARG A 243 8.77 0.43 1.06
CA ARG A 243 9.83 0.08 2.02
C ARG A 243 10.97 1.09 2.04
N PHE A 244 11.32 1.59 0.86
CA PHE A 244 12.39 2.58 0.67
C PHE A 244 11.83 3.85 0.02
N PRO A 245 12.28 5.05 0.45
CA PRO A 245 11.94 6.31 -0.21
C PRO A 245 12.60 6.43 -1.58
N GLU A 246 12.07 7.25 -2.48
CA GLU A 246 12.79 7.62 -3.71
C GLU A 246 13.88 8.66 -3.44
N PRO A 247 15.04 8.61 -4.12
CA PRO A 247 15.45 7.71 -5.21
C PRO A 247 16.08 6.37 -4.74
N GLU A 248 16.11 6.11 -3.43
CA GLU A 248 16.81 4.95 -2.86
C GLU A 248 16.14 3.63 -3.25
N ARG A 249 14.82 3.62 -3.42
CA ARG A 249 14.07 2.45 -3.88
C ARG A 249 14.60 1.91 -5.20
N ASP A 250 14.77 2.75 -6.20
CA ASP A 250 15.27 2.31 -7.51
C ASP A 250 16.68 1.75 -7.42
N ARG A 251 17.55 2.36 -6.59
CA ARG A 251 18.88 1.80 -6.30
C ARG A 251 18.80 0.42 -5.64
N GLN A 252 17.89 0.23 -4.68
CA GLN A 252 17.69 -1.07 -4.04
C GLN A 252 17.17 -2.12 -5.01
N VAL A 253 16.26 -1.76 -5.93
CA VAL A 253 15.83 -2.68 -7.01
C VAL A 253 17.03 -3.14 -7.81
N ASP A 254 17.88 -2.21 -8.22
CA ASP A 254 19.04 -2.52 -9.04
C ASP A 254 20.07 -3.38 -8.29
N LEU A 255 20.36 -3.05 -7.04
CA LEU A 255 21.29 -3.80 -6.21
C LEU A 255 20.80 -5.23 -5.92
N ILE A 256 19.51 -5.40 -5.63
CA ILE A 256 18.90 -6.73 -5.45
C ILE A 256 19.00 -7.52 -6.76
N ALA A 257 18.67 -6.90 -7.89
CA ALA A 257 18.73 -7.54 -9.20
C ALA A 257 20.16 -7.99 -9.53
N GLU A 258 21.15 -7.13 -9.35
CA GLU A 258 22.56 -7.46 -9.57
C GLU A 258 23.05 -8.55 -8.61
N TRP A 259 22.72 -8.46 -7.31
CA TRP A 259 23.06 -9.51 -6.33
C TRP A 259 22.55 -10.89 -6.78
N VAL A 260 21.30 -10.94 -7.27
CA VAL A 260 20.69 -12.18 -7.78
C VAL A 260 21.39 -12.65 -9.06
N MET A 261 21.66 -11.76 -10.02
CA MET A 261 22.31 -12.11 -11.30
C MET A 261 23.75 -12.60 -11.11
N TRP A 262 24.51 -12.04 -10.16
CA TRP A 262 25.84 -12.53 -9.81
C TRP A 262 25.85 -13.98 -9.29
N GLY A 263 24.73 -14.47 -8.75
CA GLY A 263 24.55 -15.88 -8.38
C GLY A 263 24.40 -16.85 -9.56
N PHE A 264 24.19 -16.35 -10.78
CA PHE A 264 23.94 -17.15 -11.98
C PHE A 264 25.02 -16.98 -13.07
N VAL A 265 26.16 -16.36 -12.75
CA VAL A 265 27.26 -16.17 -13.72
C VAL A 265 27.67 -17.53 -14.32
N GLY A 266 27.75 -17.57 -15.65
CA GLY A 266 28.07 -18.78 -16.41
C GLY A 266 26.86 -19.65 -16.78
N GLN A 267 25.64 -19.26 -16.40
CA GLN A 267 24.41 -19.96 -16.80
C GLN A 267 23.68 -19.22 -17.91
N ASP A 268 23.61 -19.82 -19.10
CA ASP A 268 22.86 -19.26 -20.23
C ASP A 268 21.33 -19.45 -20.09
N VAL A 269 20.91 -20.47 -19.35
CA VAL A 269 19.49 -20.82 -19.11
C VAL A 269 19.28 -21.05 -17.63
N ILE A 270 18.34 -20.31 -17.04
CA ILE A 270 17.98 -20.44 -15.61
C ILE A 270 16.53 -20.86 -15.43
N LEU A 271 16.22 -21.63 -14.38
CA LEU A 271 14.83 -21.95 -14.05
C LEU A 271 14.13 -20.75 -13.40
N THR A 272 12.86 -20.53 -13.72
CA THR A 272 12.05 -19.49 -13.05
C THR A 272 11.98 -19.69 -11.54
N SER A 273 11.98 -20.96 -11.09
CA SER A 273 12.01 -21.30 -9.67
C SER A 273 13.35 -20.97 -9.02
N GLN A 274 14.48 -21.18 -9.72
CA GLN A 274 15.80 -20.81 -9.21
C GLN A 274 15.89 -19.29 -9.05
N LEU A 275 15.42 -18.55 -10.05
CA LEU A 275 15.37 -17.08 -9.99
C LEU A 275 14.51 -16.60 -8.81
N ALA A 276 13.32 -17.15 -8.64
CA ALA A 276 12.43 -16.80 -7.53
C ALA A 276 13.03 -17.13 -6.16
N SER A 277 13.71 -18.28 -6.03
CA SER A 277 14.42 -18.66 -4.80
C SER A 277 15.59 -17.73 -4.48
N ALA A 278 16.34 -17.28 -5.47
CA ALA A 278 17.43 -16.33 -5.25
C ALA A 278 16.92 -14.95 -4.80
N VAL A 279 15.80 -14.47 -5.36
CA VAL A 279 15.15 -13.24 -4.87
C VAL A 279 14.63 -13.43 -3.44
N LEU A 280 14.02 -14.58 -3.12
CA LEU A 280 13.59 -14.89 -1.75
C LEU A 280 14.76 -14.87 -0.77
N ASP A 281 15.90 -15.47 -1.12
CA ASP A 281 17.09 -15.48 -0.25
C ASP A 281 17.63 -14.07 0.00
N CYS A 282 17.69 -13.24 -1.04
CA CYS A 282 18.08 -11.84 -0.91
C CYS A 282 17.11 -11.05 -0.02
N LEU A 283 15.81 -11.06 -0.35
CA LEU A 283 14.80 -10.28 0.37
C LEU A 283 14.67 -10.72 1.83
N ARG A 284 14.80 -12.01 2.12
CA ARG A 284 14.79 -12.55 3.49
C ARG A 284 15.85 -11.92 4.39
N ARG A 285 16.93 -11.40 3.81
CA ARG A 285 18.06 -10.80 4.51
C ARG A 285 18.04 -9.27 4.46
N VAL A 286 17.29 -8.70 3.53
CA VAL A 286 17.19 -7.25 3.30
C VAL A 286 15.98 -6.66 4.01
N ASP A 287 14.79 -7.28 3.89
CA ASP A 287 13.54 -6.74 4.42
C ASP A 287 12.44 -7.82 4.53
N ASP A 288 12.03 -8.13 5.77
CA ASP A 288 11.02 -9.15 6.08
C ASP A 288 9.67 -8.90 5.38
N VAL A 289 9.22 -7.65 5.29
CA VAL A 289 7.92 -7.30 4.70
C VAL A 289 7.98 -7.48 3.18
N ALA A 290 9.06 -7.05 2.54
CA ALA A 290 9.29 -7.29 1.11
C ALA A 290 9.40 -8.78 0.80
N TYR A 291 10.10 -9.54 1.65
CA TYR A 291 10.13 -11.00 1.56
C TYR A 291 8.73 -11.59 1.61
N LEU A 292 7.91 -11.22 2.59
CA LEU A 292 6.55 -11.76 2.75
C LEU A 292 5.64 -11.42 1.56
N ARG A 293 5.76 -10.20 1.01
CA ARG A 293 5.05 -9.81 -0.23
C ARG A 293 5.47 -10.72 -1.38
N TRP A 294 6.78 -10.85 -1.62
CA TRP A 294 7.30 -11.68 -2.71
C TRP A 294 6.94 -13.15 -2.53
N ALA A 295 7.13 -13.71 -1.33
CA ALA A 295 6.80 -15.09 -0.97
C ALA A 295 5.32 -15.39 -1.22
N SER A 296 4.42 -14.46 -0.88
CA SER A 296 2.98 -14.63 -1.13
C SER A 296 2.64 -14.84 -2.59
N LEU A 297 3.41 -14.24 -3.50
CA LEU A 297 3.26 -14.42 -4.95
C LEU A 297 3.94 -15.71 -5.44
N VAL A 298 5.21 -15.91 -5.13
CA VAL A 298 6.01 -16.98 -5.76
C VAL A 298 5.78 -18.36 -5.13
N LYS A 299 5.38 -18.42 -3.85
CA LYS A 299 5.00 -19.67 -3.18
C LYS A 299 3.52 -19.99 -3.30
N ALA A 300 2.74 -19.15 -3.99
CA ALA A 300 1.29 -19.27 -4.13
C ALA A 300 0.60 -19.49 -2.77
N ILE A 301 0.89 -18.63 -1.79
CA ILE A 301 0.29 -18.72 -0.45
C ILE A 301 -1.18 -18.36 -0.55
N GLU A 302 -2.06 -19.31 -0.29
CA GLU A 302 -3.51 -19.12 -0.48
C GLU A 302 -4.21 -18.73 0.82
N SER A 303 -3.72 -19.22 1.96
CA SER A 303 -4.37 -19.03 3.25
C SER A 303 -3.60 -18.12 4.21
N VAL A 304 -4.34 -17.47 5.13
CA VAL A 304 -3.75 -16.69 6.23
C VAL A 304 -2.88 -17.57 7.14
N SER A 305 -3.22 -18.87 7.28
CA SER A 305 -2.46 -19.81 8.09
C SER A 305 -1.09 -20.13 7.47
N GLU A 306 -1.04 -20.37 6.17
CA GLU A 306 0.22 -20.53 5.42
C GLU A 306 1.06 -19.26 5.47
N PHE A 307 0.44 -18.10 5.30
CA PHE A 307 1.14 -16.82 5.44
C PHE A 307 1.74 -16.65 6.84
N ALA A 308 0.97 -16.95 7.89
CA ALA A 308 1.46 -16.90 9.26
C ALA A 308 2.60 -17.91 9.49
N HIS A 309 2.56 -19.08 8.86
CA HIS A 309 3.65 -20.05 8.91
C HIS A 309 4.92 -19.51 8.25
N GLU A 310 4.80 -18.88 7.09
CA GLU A 310 5.91 -18.25 6.38
C GLU A 310 6.54 -17.11 7.22
N ALA A 311 5.71 -16.24 7.79
CA ALA A 311 6.16 -15.16 8.67
C ALA A 311 6.82 -15.69 9.96
N ARG A 312 6.28 -16.76 10.56
CA ARG A 312 6.94 -17.46 11.68
C ARG A 312 8.32 -17.96 11.30
N GLY A 313 8.48 -18.44 10.07
CA GLY A 313 9.79 -18.90 9.57
C GLY A 313 10.86 -17.82 9.64
N LEU A 314 10.53 -16.54 9.43
CA LEU A 314 11.47 -15.42 9.57
C LEU A 314 11.94 -15.23 11.02
N VAL A 315 11.03 -15.37 11.98
CA VAL A 315 11.31 -15.18 13.40
C VAL A 315 12.05 -16.37 14.00
N LEU A 316 11.65 -17.59 13.67
CA LEU A 316 12.23 -18.81 14.25
C LEU A 316 13.60 -19.16 13.66
N TYR A 317 13.82 -18.82 12.39
CA TYR A 317 15.05 -19.13 11.66
C TYR A 317 15.56 -17.89 10.93
N PRO A 318 15.93 -16.81 11.63
CA PRO A 318 16.34 -15.58 10.99
C PRO A 318 17.59 -15.80 10.14
N SER A 319 17.70 -15.06 9.06
CA SER A 319 18.89 -15.05 8.21
C SER A 319 19.80 -13.88 8.59
N PRO A 320 21.13 -13.99 8.42
CA PRO A 320 22.03 -12.88 8.65
C PRO A 320 21.64 -11.66 7.79
N PRO A 321 21.45 -10.46 8.39
CA PRO A 321 21.10 -9.26 7.66
C PRO A 321 22.07 -9.00 6.51
N LEU A 322 21.55 -8.51 5.39
CA LEU A 322 22.33 -8.18 4.19
C LEU A 322 22.16 -6.71 3.84
N HIS A 323 23.25 -5.97 3.92
CA HIS A 323 23.32 -4.59 3.43
C HIS A 323 23.92 -4.59 2.03
N LEU A 324 23.16 -4.07 1.07
CA LEU A 324 23.60 -3.92 -0.32
C LEU A 324 24.16 -2.51 -0.52
N GLU A 325 25.41 -2.42 -0.96
CA GLU A 325 26.10 -1.15 -1.17
C GLU A 325 26.79 -1.10 -2.54
N GLY A 326 27.04 0.11 -3.03
CA GLY A 326 27.82 0.36 -4.24
C GLY A 326 27.03 1.04 -5.34
N ALA A 327 27.75 1.50 -6.36
CA ALA A 327 27.16 2.13 -7.53
C ALA A 327 27.20 1.17 -8.72
N ILE A 328 26.09 1.08 -9.43
CA ILE A 328 26.02 0.43 -10.74
C ILE A 328 26.42 1.51 -11.73
N ARG A 329 27.53 1.29 -12.46
CA ARG A 329 27.95 2.25 -13.50
C ARG A 329 26.83 2.33 -14.53
N VAL A 330 26.24 3.53 -14.66
CA VAL A 330 25.17 3.82 -15.61
C VAL A 330 25.68 3.47 -17.01
N GLY A 331 25.11 2.43 -17.61
CA GLY A 331 25.57 1.87 -18.88
C GLY A 331 24.67 0.76 -19.42
N ARG A 332 23.97 0.04 -18.55
CA ARG A 332 23.00 -0.99 -18.98
C ARG A 332 21.77 -0.40 -19.67
N GLU A 333 21.18 0.65 -19.10
CA GLU A 333 19.96 1.29 -19.63
C GLU A 333 20.14 2.03 -20.97
N ALA A 334 21.38 2.44 -21.30
CA ALA A 334 21.69 3.06 -22.59
C ALA A 334 21.93 1.98 -23.67
N GLY A 335 22.55 0.85 -23.29
CA GLY A 335 22.76 -0.29 -24.18
C GLY A 335 21.46 -1.03 -24.51
N ASP A 336 20.58 -1.23 -23.52
CA ASP A 336 19.32 -1.96 -23.71
C ASP A 336 18.30 -1.14 -24.52
N ARG A 337 18.28 0.20 -24.37
CA ARG A 337 17.48 1.09 -25.25
C ARG A 337 17.99 1.11 -26.69
N ALA A 338 19.30 1.07 -26.89
CA ALA A 338 19.88 0.98 -28.23
C ALA A 338 19.64 -0.40 -28.86
N ALA A 339 19.71 -1.49 -28.08
CA ALA A 339 19.43 -2.84 -28.55
C ALA A 339 17.94 -3.05 -28.88
N ALA A 340 17.02 -2.50 -28.07
CA ALA A 340 15.58 -2.51 -28.35
C ALA A 340 15.24 -1.69 -29.60
N ALA A 341 15.85 -0.51 -29.78
CA ALA A 341 15.68 0.30 -30.98
C ALA A 341 16.25 -0.37 -32.25
N LEU A 342 17.32 -1.17 -32.12
CA LEU A 342 17.86 -1.95 -33.24
C LEU A 342 17.02 -3.19 -33.58
N ALA A 343 16.28 -3.75 -32.61
CA ALA A 343 15.36 -4.86 -32.83
C ALA A 343 14.06 -4.42 -33.52
N GLU A 344 13.52 -3.24 -33.19
CA GLU A 344 12.33 -2.66 -33.87
C GLU A 344 12.59 -2.21 -35.31
N VAL A 345 13.86 -1.98 -35.69
CA VAL A 345 14.25 -1.64 -37.08
C VAL A 345 14.53 -2.89 -37.92
N ALA A 346 14.56 -4.07 -37.30
CA ALA A 346 14.89 -5.35 -37.94
C ALA A 346 13.67 -6.28 -38.15
N GLU A 347 12.48 -5.90 -37.67
CA GLU A 347 11.16 -6.44 -38.10
C GLU A 347 10.55 -5.53 -39.16
#